data_AF-A0A377WR50-F1
#
_entry.id   AF-A0A377WR50-F1
#
_cell.length_a   1.000
_cell.length_b   1.000
_cell.length_c   1.000
_cell.angle_alpha   90.00
_cell.angle_beta   90.00
_cell.angle_gamma   90.00
#
_symmetry.space_group_name_H-M   'P 1'
#
loop_
_entity.id
_entity.type
_entity.pdbx_description
1 polymer ?
#
loop_
_entity_poly.entity_id
_entity_poly.type
_entity_poly.pdbx_seq_one_letter_code
_entity_poly.pdbx_strand_id
1 'polypeptide(L)'
;MDQKQIEDIVRSVMASMGQPQSQPQAPAASTPACHAACASERWWKAARWTWVSGSEAWIGVQHPHRAEVLTELKRSTAARVCTGRAGPRPRTQALLRFLADHSRSKDTVLKEVPEAWVKAQGLPGSAFRD
;
A
#
# COMPACT_ATOMS: atom_id res chain seq x y z
N MET A 1 -54.00 -33.57 -11.98
CA MET A 1 -53.02 -33.02 -11.02
C MET A 1 -53.64 -33.11 -9.63
N ASP A 2 -52.92 -33.69 -8.68
CA ASP A 2 -53.39 -33.86 -7.31
C ASP A 2 -53.19 -32.57 -6.50
N GLN A 3 -54.10 -32.25 -5.57
CA GLN A 3 -54.03 -30.99 -4.80
C GLN A 3 -52.78 -30.93 -3.92
N LYS A 4 -52.34 -32.09 -3.41
CA LYS A 4 -51.10 -32.24 -2.65
C LYS A 4 -49.85 -31.87 -3.45
N GLN A 5 -49.83 -32.22 -4.75
CA GLN A 5 -48.70 -31.84 -5.61
C GLN A 5 -48.60 -30.33 -5.80
N ILE A 6 -49.73 -29.61 -5.85
CA ILE A 6 -49.72 -28.15 -6.00
C ILE A 6 -49.14 -27.50 -4.73
N GLU A 7 -49.53 -27.97 -3.56
CA GLU A 7 -49.05 -27.45 -2.27
C GLU A 7 -47.54 -27.69 -2.07
N ASP A 8 -47.04 -28.85 -2.46
CA ASP A 8 -45.62 -29.19 -2.38
C ASP A 8 -44.77 -28.31 -3.32
N ILE A 9 -45.27 -28.03 -4.53
CA ILE A 9 -44.61 -27.12 -5.48
C ILE A 9 -44.56 -25.70 -4.91
N VAL A 10 -45.67 -25.17 -4.37
CA VAL A 10 -45.70 -23.82 -3.80
C VAL A 10 -44.75 -23.72 -2.60
N ARG A 11 -44.71 -24.73 -1.73
CA ARG A 11 -43.78 -24.78 -0.59
C ARG A 11 -42.32 -24.77 -1.04
N SER A 12 -41.99 -25.52 -2.09
CA SER A 12 -40.66 -25.54 -2.70
C SER A 12 -40.26 -24.18 -3.28
N VAL A 13 -41.17 -23.52 -4.01
CA VAL A 13 -40.92 -22.19 -4.60
C VAL A 13 -40.73 -21.13 -3.51
N MET A 14 -41.57 -21.12 -2.49
CA MET A 14 -41.44 -20.19 -1.35
C MET A 14 -40.10 -20.38 -0.60
N ALA A 15 -39.63 -21.62 -0.45
CA ALA A 15 -38.32 -21.90 0.14
C ALA A 15 -37.16 -21.42 -0.76
N SER A 16 -37.32 -21.50 -2.09
CA SER A 16 -36.31 -21.08 -3.06
C SER A 16 -36.21 -19.55 -3.19
N MET A 17 -37.31 -18.81 -3.02
CA MET A 17 -37.32 -17.33 -3.05
C MET A 17 -36.63 -16.68 -1.85
N GLY A 18 -36.46 -17.40 -0.74
CA GLY A 18 -35.78 -16.92 0.48
C GLY A 18 -34.27 -17.20 0.52
N GLN A 19 -33.69 -17.87 -0.48
CA GLN A 19 -32.26 -18.12 -0.56
C GLN A 19 -31.58 -17.07 -1.44
N PRO A 20 -30.47 -16.43 -1.01
CA PRO A 20 -29.64 -15.66 -1.91
C PRO A 20 -29.09 -16.61 -2.99
N GLN A 21 -29.58 -16.49 -4.22
CA GLN A 21 -29.08 -17.25 -5.35
C GLN A 21 -27.60 -16.89 -5.59
N SER A 22 -26.71 -17.80 -5.23
CA SER A 22 -25.33 -17.82 -5.72
C SER A 22 -25.33 -18.15 -7.22
N GLN A 23 -25.34 -17.13 -8.08
CA GLN A 23 -25.11 -17.29 -9.51
C GLN A 23 -23.67 -17.81 -9.76
N PRO A 24 -23.47 -18.81 -10.64
CA PRO A 24 -22.16 -19.09 -11.22
C PRO A 24 -21.76 -17.93 -12.13
N GLN A 25 -20.69 -17.22 -11.76
CA GLN A 25 -20.13 -16.16 -12.60
C GLN A 25 -19.36 -16.76 -13.79
N ALA A 26 -19.73 -16.33 -15.00
CA ALA A 26 -18.87 -16.37 -16.18
C ALA A 26 -17.58 -15.55 -15.91
N PRO A 27 -16.42 -15.88 -16.52
CA PRO A 27 -15.15 -15.24 -16.20
C PRO A 27 -15.14 -13.79 -16.72
N ALA A 28 -15.65 -12.88 -15.90
CA ALA A 28 -15.38 -11.46 -16.02
C ALA A 28 -13.94 -11.22 -15.53
N ALA A 29 -13.16 -10.55 -16.37
CA ALA A 29 -11.83 -10.07 -16.05
C ALA A 29 -11.85 -9.37 -14.69
N SER A 30 -11.23 -10.01 -13.70
CA SER A 30 -11.12 -9.49 -12.35
C SER A 30 -10.06 -8.39 -12.37
N THR A 31 -10.48 -7.14 -12.46
CA THR A 31 -9.76 -6.06 -11.79
C THR A 31 -9.79 -6.41 -10.30
N PRO A 32 -8.64 -6.68 -9.64
CA PRO A 32 -8.67 -6.92 -8.23
C PRO A 32 -9.00 -5.60 -7.54
N ALA A 33 -10.25 -5.44 -7.12
CA ALA A 33 -10.63 -4.57 -6.02
C ALA A 33 -10.05 -5.18 -4.73
N CYS A 34 -8.74 -5.07 -4.55
CA CYS A 34 -8.02 -5.49 -3.35
C CYS A 34 -8.14 -4.46 -2.21
N HIS A 35 -9.24 -3.71 -2.15
CA HIS A 35 -9.35 -2.53 -1.28
C HIS A 35 -9.87 -2.79 0.14
N ALA A 36 -10.14 -4.03 0.58
CA ALA A 36 -10.61 -4.24 1.95
C ALA A 36 -10.15 -5.53 2.68
N ALA A 37 -9.48 -6.47 2.02
CA ALA A 37 -9.16 -7.78 2.61
C ALA A 37 -7.66 -8.14 2.64
N CYS A 38 -6.77 -7.13 2.68
CA CYS A 38 -5.33 -7.34 2.87
C CYS A 38 -4.76 -6.41 3.96
N ALA A 39 -5.43 -6.35 5.10
CA ALA A 39 -4.86 -5.80 6.32
C ALA A 39 -4.85 -6.88 7.41
N SER A 40 -4.30 -8.06 7.11
CA SER A 40 -3.83 -8.91 8.22
C SER A 40 -2.66 -8.18 8.88
N GLU A 41 -2.57 -8.23 10.21
CA GLU A 41 -1.56 -7.54 11.01
C GLU A 41 -0.11 -7.79 10.54
N ARG A 42 0.10 -8.88 9.80
CA ARG A 42 1.36 -9.26 9.15
C ARG A 42 1.81 -8.27 8.07
N TRP A 43 0.89 -7.72 7.28
CA TRP A 43 1.20 -6.75 6.22
C TRP A 43 1.60 -5.40 6.81
N TRP A 44 0.90 -4.93 7.85
CA TRP A 44 1.33 -3.73 8.57
C TRP A 44 2.67 -3.95 9.28
N LYS A 45 2.94 -5.13 9.87
CA LYS A 45 4.26 -5.41 10.46
C LYS A 45 5.40 -5.44 9.42
N ALA A 46 5.16 -5.88 8.19
CA ALA A 46 6.13 -5.77 7.09
C ALA A 46 6.28 -4.32 6.59
N ALA A 47 5.19 -3.56 6.49
CA ALA A 47 5.20 -2.13 6.16
C ALA A 47 5.78 -1.26 7.30
N ARG A 48 5.74 -1.74 8.54
CA ARG A 48 6.33 -1.09 9.71
C ARG A 48 7.86 -1.05 9.61
N TRP A 49 8.47 -2.04 8.96
CA TRP A 49 9.91 -2.06 8.69
C TRP A 49 10.36 -1.05 7.64
N THR A 50 9.50 -0.64 6.68
CA THR A 50 9.88 0.40 5.69
C THR A 50 9.73 1.82 6.23
N TRP A 51 8.91 2.02 7.27
CA TRP A 51 8.53 3.35 7.76
C TRP A 51 9.25 3.83 9.02
N VAL A 52 9.79 2.93 9.85
CA VAL A 52 10.65 3.30 10.98
C VAL A 52 12.02 3.73 10.47
N SER A 53 12.60 4.74 11.11
CA SER A 53 13.91 5.39 10.89
C SER A 53 15.13 4.45 10.81
N GLY A 54 14.93 3.12 10.84
CA GLY A 54 15.95 2.09 10.68
C GLY A 54 16.03 1.50 9.25
N SER A 55 15.09 1.79 8.35
CA SER A 55 15.14 1.27 6.97
C SER A 55 16.22 1.94 6.11
N GLU A 56 16.61 3.16 6.45
CA GLU A 56 17.67 3.89 5.76
C GLU A 56 19.05 3.28 5.97
N ALA A 57 19.30 2.67 7.13
CA ALA A 57 20.58 2.01 7.45
C ALA A 57 20.68 0.56 6.90
N TRP A 58 19.68 0.10 6.15
CA TRP A 58 19.64 -1.27 5.62
C TRP A 58 20.72 -1.49 4.54
N ILE A 59 21.45 -2.60 4.67
CA ILE A 59 22.48 -3.06 3.73
C ILE A 59 22.01 -4.35 3.07
N GLY A 60 21.96 -4.34 1.73
CA GLY A 60 21.42 -5.42 0.92
C GLY A 60 22.44 -6.14 0.03
N VAL A 61 23.74 -5.87 0.16
CA VAL A 61 24.78 -6.56 -0.61
C VAL A 61 24.92 -8.01 -0.13
N GLN A 62 24.76 -8.98 -1.02
CA GLN A 62 25.00 -10.41 -0.73
C GLN A 62 26.49 -10.72 -0.90
N HIS A 63 27.05 -11.52 0.01
CA HIS A 63 28.48 -11.90 0.05
C HIS A 63 29.44 -10.70 -0.10
N PRO A 64 29.38 -9.72 0.82
CA PRO A 64 30.26 -8.56 0.77
C PRO A 64 31.71 -8.98 1.00
N HIS A 65 32.64 -8.41 0.25
CA HIS A 65 34.08 -8.62 0.48
C HIS A 65 34.50 -8.11 1.87
N ARG A 66 33.91 -6.98 2.31
CA ARG A 66 34.14 -6.33 3.61
C ARG A 66 32.85 -5.68 4.11
N ALA A 67 32.18 -6.29 5.08
CA ALA A 67 30.86 -5.86 5.54
C ALA A 67 30.94 -4.58 6.41
N GLU A 68 32.01 -4.42 7.17
CA GLU A 68 32.29 -3.27 8.02
C GLU A 68 32.40 -1.98 7.22
N VAL A 69 33.08 -2.05 6.07
CA VAL A 69 33.26 -0.91 5.15
C VAL A 69 31.93 -0.47 4.55
N LEU A 70 31.04 -1.41 4.21
CA LEU A 70 29.70 -1.07 3.70
C LEU A 70 28.85 -0.36 4.74
N THR A 71 29.03 -0.70 6.01
CA THR A 71 28.31 -0.03 7.10
C THR A 71 28.77 1.42 7.24
N GLU A 72 30.09 1.65 7.15
CA GLU A 72 30.64 3.00 7.19
C GLU A 72 30.25 3.82 5.95
N LEU A 73 30.37 3.25 4.74
CA LEU A 73 29.89 3.89 3.52
C LEU A 73 28.42 4.25 3.59
N LYS A 74 27.61 3.40 4.24
CA LYS A 74 26.19 3.66 4.36
C LYS A 74 25.89 4.82 5.31
N ARG A 75 26.70 4.98 6.37
CA ARG A 75 26.58 6.09 7.33
C ARG A 75 27.13 7.40 6.78
N SER A 76 28.12 7.35 5.90
CA SER A 76 28.78 8.56 5.38
C SER A 76 27.94 9.34 4.37
N THR A 77 26.86 8.76 3.83
CA THR A 77 26.00 9.43 2.85
C THR A 77 24.52 9.12 3.03
N ALA A 78 23.67 10.12 2.78
CA ALA A 78 22.23 9.94 2.67
C ALA A 78 21.81 9.29 1.33
N ALA A 79 22.75 9.15 0.39
CA ALA A 79 22.47 8.50 -0.90
C ALA A 79 22.10 7.02 -0.71
N ARG A 80 21.37 6.47 -1.70
CA ARG A 80 20.87 5.09 -1.68
C ARG A 80 21.94 4.06 -2.07
N VAL A 81 23.11 4.12 -1.41
CA VAL A 81 24.21 3.16 -1.59
C VAL A 81 24.00 1.87 -0.79
N CYS A 82 24.80 0.85 -1.09
CA CYS A 82 24.88 -0.43 -0.37
C CYS A 82 23.58 -1.27 -0.33
N THR A 83 22.64 -1.01 -1.24
CA THR A 83 21.35 -1.72 -1.34
C THR A 83 21.45 -3.09 -2.02
N GLY A 84 22.58 -3.38 -2.66
CA GLY A 84 22.80 -4.61 -3.41
C GLY A 84 21.98 -4.69 -4.71
N ARG A 85 21.90 -5.91 -5.27
CA ARG A 85 21.24 -6.17 -6.55
C ARG A 85 20.63 -7.57 -6.59
N ALA A 86 19.65 -7.75 -7.47
CA ALA A 86 19.15 -9.05 -7.93
C ALA A 86 19.43 -9.13 -9.44
N GLY A 87 20.51 -9.81 -9.85
CA GLY A 87 21.02 -9.71 -11.22
C GLY A 87 21.46 -8.28 -11.54
N PRO A 88 20.99 -7.66 -12.64
CA PRO A 88 21.21 -6.24 -12.95
C PRO A 88 20.16 -5.30 -12.32
N ARG A 89 19.14 -5.84 -11.63
CA ARG A 89 18.01 -5.05 -11.10
C ARG A 89 18.18 -4.72 -9.61
N PRO A 90 17.51 -3.66 -9.11
CA PRO A 90 17.48 -3.37 -7.67
C PRO A 90 16.82 -4.49 -6.87
N ARG A 91 17.20 -4.64 -5.59
CA ARG A 91 16.49 -5.55 -4.68
C ARG A 91 15.09 -5.02 -4.36
N THR A 92 14.15 -5.93 -4.08
CA THR A 92 12.74 -5.60 -3.81
C THR A 92 12.58 -4.56 -2.70
N GLN A 93 13.32 -4.70 -1.59
CA GLN A 93 13.25 -3.74 -0.49
C GLN A 93 13.72 -2.33 -0.89
N ALA A 94 14.78 -2.24 -1.70
CA ALA A 94 15.26 -0.95 -2.21
C ALA A 94 14.23 -0.29 -3.15
N LEU A 95 13.58 -1.10 -3.99
CA LEU A 95 12.51 -0.63 -4.87
C LEU A 95 11.27 -0.18 -4.07
N LEU A 96 10.83 -0.95 -3.08
CA LEU A 96 9.69 -0.59 -2.24
C LEU A 96 9.95 0.71 -1.47
N ARG A 97 11.16 0.90 -0.94
CA ARG A 97 11.52 2.16 -0.29
C ARG A 97 11.54 3.33 -1.27
N PHE A 98 12.07 3.13 -2.48
CA PHE A 98 12.04 4.15 -3.52
C PHE A 98 10.61 4.58 -3.85
N LEU A 99 9.69 3.62 -4.01
CA LEU A 99 8.28 3.90 -4.28
C LEU A 99 7.59 4.63 -3.11
N ALA A 100 7.88 4.23 -1.88
CA ALA A 100 7.34 4.90 -0.69
C ALA A 100 7.83 6.35 -0.55
N ASP A 101 9.10 6.60 -0.84
CA ASP A 101 9.63 7.96 -0.81
C ASP A 101 9.08 8.80 -1.97
N HIS A 102 8.88 8.18 -3.14
CA HIS A 102 8.27 8.84 -4.29
C HIS A 102 6.82 9.25 -4.03
N SER A 103 6.02 8.38 -3.39
CA SER A 103 4.63 8.74 -3.05
C SER A 103 4.59 9.93 -2.09
N ARG A 104 5.44 9.95 -1.06
CA ARG A 104 5.54 11.11 -0.15
C ARG A 104 5.99 12.37 -0.87
N SER A 105 6.95 12.25 -1.77
CA SER A 105 7.47 13.39 -2.54
C SER A 105 6.39 14.00 -3.43
N LYS A 106 5.45 13.20 -3.93
CA LYS A 106 4.29 13.71 -4.68
C LYS A 106 3.35 14.50 -3.78
N ASP A 107 3.06 14.00 -2.59
CA ASP A 107 2.17 14.67 -1.63
C ASP A 107 2.70 16.05 -1.22
N THR A 108 4.02 16.21 -1.11
CA THR A 108 4.63 17.49 -0.75
C THR A 108 4.49 18.58 -1.81
N VAL A 109 4.28 18.22 -3.09
CA VAL A 109 4.14 19.21 -4.18
C VAL A 109 2.84 19.99 -4.07
N LEU A 110 1.76 19.33 -3.62
CA LEU A 110 0.43 19.93 -3.54
C LEU A 110 0.11 20.51 -2.16
N LYS A 111 1.00 20.33 -1.19
CA LYS A 111 0.77 20.77 0.18
C LYS A 111 1.10 22.26 0.33
N GLU A 112 0.10 23.04 0.70
CA GLU A 112 0.26 24.46 1.01
C GLU A 112 0.41 24.70 2.52
N VAL A 113 1.02 25.83 2.88
CA VAL A 113 1.16 26.24 4.28
C VAL A 113 -0.13 26.92 4.73
N PRO A 114 -0.75 26.50 5.85
CA PRO A 114 -1.98 27.12 6.33
C PRO A 114 -1.80 28.62 6.64
N GLU A 115 -2.71 29.47 6.17
CA GLU A 115 -2.62 30.92 6.42
C GLU A 115 -2.58 31.29 7.90
N ALA A 116 -3.30 30.56 8.75
CA ALA A 116 -3.30 30.80 10.19
C ALA A 116 -1.90 30.69 10.78
N TRP A 117 -1.08 29.75 10.27
CA TRP A 117 0.31 29.61 10.67
C TRP A 117 1.14 30.81 10.20
N VAL A 118 0.96 31.24 8.94
CA VAL A 118 1.67 32.41 8.37
C VAL A 118 1.38 33.69 9.16
N LYS A 119 0.10 33.93 9.49
CA LYS A 119 -0.34 35.08 10.31
C LYS A 119 0.23 35.02 11.73
N ALA A 120 0.27 33.83 12.34
CA ALA A 120 0.89 33.64 13.67
C ALA A 120 2.40 33.93 13.68
N GLN A 121 3.09 33.78 12.55
CA GLN A 121 4.51 34.16 12.42
C GLN A 121 4.72 35.67 12.18
N GLY A 122 3.65 36.47 12.12
CA GLY A 122 3.74 37.91 11.86
C GLY A 122 4.11 38.28 10.42
N LEU A 123 4.02 37.33 9.49
CA LEU A 123 4.27 37.56 8.06
C LEU A 123 3.00 38.11 7.41
N PRO A 124 3.09 39.16 6.57
CA PRO A 124 1.93 39.64 5.82
C PRO A 124 1.48 38.55 4.85
N GLY A 125 0.27 38.01 5.07
CA GLY A 125 -0.32 37.03 4.16
C GLY A 125 -0.63 37.70 2.82
N SER A 126 -0.11 37.14 1.72
CA SER A 126 -0.46 37.61 0.38
C SER A 126 -1.91 37.25 0.07
N ALA A 127 -2.77 38.27 -0.05
CA ALA A 127 -4.09 38.18 -0.67
C ALA A 127 -3.97 37.96 -2.20
N PHE A 128 -3.23 36.93 -2.62
CA PHE A 128 -2.91 36.65 -4.01
C PHE A 128 -3.37 35.24 -4.35
N ARG A 129 -4.70 35.07 -4.45
CA ARG A 129 -5.42 34.00 -5.16
C ARG A 129 -6.92 34.21 -4.95
N ASP A 130 -7.51 34.98 -5.86
CA ASP A 130 -8.85 34.71 -6.39
C ASP A 130 -8.68 33.89 -7.68
#